data_AF-A0A2E0M5T4-F1
#
_entry.id   AF-A0A2E0M5T4-F1
#
_cell.length_a   1.000
_cell.length_b   1.000
_cell.length_c   1.000
_cell.angle_alpha   90.00
_cell.angle_beta   90.00
_cell.angle_gamma   90.00
#
_symmetry.space_group_name_H-M   'P 1'
#
loop_
_entity.id
_entity.type
_entity.pdbx_description
1 polymer ?
#
loop_
_entity_poly.entity_id
_entity_poly.type
_entity_poly.pdbx_seq_one_letter_code
_entity_poly.pdbx_strand_id
1 'polypeptide(L)'
;MSRLSRTYRSFADIRRAGNSARILNLLDPTQKIEADEERDRDPGDGYFFSNYTLNRSFILKHRLRPQEREILGGLVTVGTKVFIPFDVNDLRQGGKYVFINERDSGQIFHANFGVAGQSHAKHSEEDALDIQLLNIIDALPSLDPFILRERLRMHGYEPHAYYFELSEREFTILRDKIEADFAPLIAQAFAGMKLGGQLSAFVRKLWDAEDAKEMVPLLKTMQVSEEDFPETIFAWKGFVYYKSLMGSFGKDFMKLTEAIEKANITGLGECPIASVVTRLQDATLTGLRRELRTVTRHLKNYEEAYFDGLIREGDPKRFSDFLGNSPRLFQSLGASLGAMRHAVSFWQFRFGGFGKVDCDVYEFLEIMRDFAHGLSDASEEDLANLLQEAAMAQSA
;
A
#
# COMPACT_ATOMS: atom_id res chain seq x y z
N MET A 1 29.86 -23.07 13.08
CA MET A 1 28.82 -22.07 13.44
C MET A 1 28.76 -21.01 12.36
N SER A 2 28.01 -21.28 11.29
CA SER A 2 27.74 -20.28 10.25
C SER A 2 26.75 -19.29 10.80
N ARG A 3 27.17 -18.04 11.02
CA ARG A 3 26.23 -16.92 11.15
C ARG A 3 25.50 -16.86 9.81
N LEU A 4 24.29 -17.41 9.74
CA LEU A 4 23.32 -17.06 8.72
C LEU A 4 23.14 -15.55 8.82
N SER A 5 23.89 -14.79 8.00
CA SER A 5 23.58 -13.39 7.79
C SER A 5 22.11 -13.34 7.38
N ARG A 6 21.37 -12.38 7.93
CA ARG A 6 20.01 -12.04 7.49
C ARG A 6 20.06 -11.46 6.08
N THR A 7 20.57 -12.21 5.10
CA THR A 7 20.98 -11.72 3.78
C THR A 7 19.80 -11.22 2.96
N TYR A 8 18.57 -11.62 3.30
CA TYR A 8 17.34 -11.31 2.57
C TYR A 8 16.50 -10.18 3.18
N ARG A 9 16.93 -9.64 4.33
CA ARG A 9 16.36 -8.42 4.93
C ARG A 9 17.42 -7.31 4.91
N SER A 10 18.02 -7.11 3.75
CA SER A 10 18.99 -6.05 3.51
C SER A 10 18.27 -4.80 3.01
N PHE A 11 18.60 -3.64 3.57
CA PHE A 11 18.11 -2.36 3.07
C PHE A 11 18.57 -2.07 1.64
N ALA A 12 19.67 -2.68 1.21
CA ALA A 12 20.09 -2.65 -0.18
C ALA A 12 19.04 -3.31 -1.10
N ASP A 13 18.34 -4.34 -0.63
CA ASP A 13 17.27 -5.00 -1.40
C ASP A 13 15.98 -4.17 -1.40
N ILE A 14 15.66 -3.51 -0.28
CA ILE A 14 14.54 -2.55 -0.20
C ILE A 14 14.76 -1.39 -1.18
N ARG A 15 15.98 -0.84 -1.25
CA ARG A 15 16.35 0.21 -2.21
C ARG A 15 16.18 -0.28 -3.66
N ARG A 16 16.69 -1.48 -3.98
CA ARG A 16 16.57 -2.08 -5.31
C ARG A 16 15.14 -2.40 -5.73
N ALA A 17 14.28 -2.74 -4.78
CA ALA A 17 12.88 -3.07 -5.05
C ALA A 17 12.06 -1.84 -5.50
N GLY A 18 12.54 -0.62 -5.24
CA GLY A 18 11.86 0.61 -5.64
C GLY A 18 10.56 0.88 -4.86
N ASN A 19 9.75 1.78 -5.41
CA ASN A 19 8.44 2.13 -4.87
C ASN A 19 7.40 1.06 -5.23
N SER A 20 6.62 0.64 -4.25
CA SER A 20 5.62 -0.42 -4.40
C SER A 20 4.43 -0.18 -3.49
N ALA A 21 3.43 -1.06 -3.56
CA ALA A 21 2.26 -1.00 -2.67
C ALA A 21 2.61 -1.02 -1.17
N ARG A 22 3.83 -1.45 -0.77
CA ARG A 22 4.27 -1.48 0.63
C ARG A 22 5.48 -0.64 0.95
N ILE A 23 6.23 -0.16 -0.04
CA ILE A 23 7.51 0.53 0.17
C ILE A 23 7.46 1.85 -0.59
N LEU A 24 7.77 2.94 0.10
CA LEU A 24 8.07 4.24 -0.49
C LEU A 24 9.53 4.56 -0.16
N ASN A 25 10.39 4.44 -1.16
CA ASN A 25 11.79 4.83 -1.16
C ASN A 25 11.89 6.31 -1.52
N LEU A 26 12.22 7.13 -0.53
CA LEU A 26 12.39 8.58 -0.71
C LEU A 26 13.83 8.92 -1.10
N LEU A 27 14.79 8.06 -0.75
CA LEU A 27 16.21 8.28 -0.96
C LEU A 27 16.57 8.40 -2.45
N ASP A 28 16.18 7.44 -3.29
CA ASP A 28 16.57 7.43 -4.70
C ASP A 28 15.96 8.59 -5.50
N PRO A 29 14.65 8.89 -5.39
CA PRO A 29 14.07 10.07 -6.03
C PRO A 29 14.74 11.37 -5.56
N THR A 30 15.02 11.52 -4.27
CA THR A 30 15.72 12.71 -3.74
C THR A 30 17.09 12.88 -4.38
N GLN A 31 17.89 11.81 -4.45
CA GLN A 31 19.21 11.85 -5.08
C GLN A 31 19.13 12.20 -6.57
N LYS A 32 18.10 11.71 -7.28
CA LYS A 32 17.87 12.07 -8.69
C LYS A 32 17.53 13.55 -8.85
N ILE A 33 16.69 14.09 -7.98
CA ILE A 33 16.32 15.52 -7.99
C ILE A 33 17.56 16.39 -7.69
N GLU A 34 18.40 15.97 -6.74
CA GLU A 34 19.63 16.69 -6.37
C GLU A 34 20.70 16.68 -7.46
N ALA A 35 20.74 15.61 -8.27
CA ALA A 35 21.67 15.47 -9.38
C ALA A 35 21.21 16.15 -10.68
N ASP A 36 19.97 16.66 -10.73
CA ASP A 36 19.44 17.34 -11.91
C ASP A 36 19.98 18.78 -11.99
N GLU A 37 21.07 18.94 -12.75
CA GLU A 37 21.79 20.21 -12.86
C GLU A 37 21.04 21.28 -13.69
N GLU A 38 20.06 20.87 -14.50
CA GLU A 38 19.29 21.76 -15.40
C GLU A 38 18.14 22.50 -14.70
N ARG A 39 17.84 22.14 -13.45
CA ARG A 39 16.74 22.75 -12.70
C ARG A 39 17.14 24.07 -12.06
N ASP A 40 16.23 25.07 -12.14
CA ASP A 40 16.36 26.31 -11.39
C ASP A 40 16.26 26.00 -9.89
N ARG A 41 17.33 26.31 -9.15
CA ARG A 41 17.61 25.72 -7.83
C ARG A 41 16.99 26.56 -6.71
N ASP A 42 15.68 26.50 -6.54
CA ASP A 42 15.12 26.83 -5.24
C ASP A 42 15.31 25.63 -4.30
N PRO A 43 16.10 25.77 -3.21
CA PRO A 43 16.27 24.69 -2.24
C PRO A 43 14.93 24.31 -1.62
N GLY A 44 14.51 23.06 -1.77
CA GLY A 44 13.24 22.55 -1.22
C GLY A 44 12.13 22.36 -2.24
N ASP A 45 12.24 22.92 -3.44
CA ASP A 45 11.20 22.77 -4.46
C ASP A 45 11.11 21.30 -4.92
N GLY A 46 9.91 20.72 -4.93
CA GLY A 46 9.62 19.37 -5.42
C GLY A 46 10.13 18.19 -4.55
N TYR A 47 10.71 18.40 -3.37
CA TYR A 47 10.96 17.30 -2.43
C TYR A 47 9.66 16.76 -1.84
N PHE A 48 9.71 15.60 -1.16
CA PHE A 48 8.53 14.97 -0.55
C PHE A 48 8.27 15.49 0.88
N PHE A 49 9.32 15.86 1.59
CA PHE A 49 9.24 16.50 2.89
C PHE A 49 10.08 17.78 2.86
N SER A 50 9.83 18.70 3.77
CA SER A 50 10.77 19.79 4.04
C SER A 50 11.99 19.24 4.80
N ASN A 51 11.80 18.21 5.63
CA ASN A 51 12.85 17.60 6.41
C ASN A 51 13.85 16.79 5.57
N TYR A 52 15.13 17.16 5.66
CA TYR A 52 16.25 16.52 4.98
C TYR A 52 16.36 15.00 5.25
N THR A 53 16.17 14.59 6.50
CA THR A 53 16.30 13.19 6.94
C THR A 53 15.14 12.35 6.44
N LEU A 54 13.91 12.87 6.48
CA LEU A 54 12.73 12.16 5.96
C LEU A 54 12.84 11.90 4.46
N ASN A 55 13.34 12.85 3.67
CA ASN A 55 13.61 12.64 2.24
C ASN A 55 14.67 11.54 1.96
N ARG A 56 15.42 11.10 2.97
CA ARG A 56 16.43 10.02 2.86
C ARG A 56 16.01 8.74 3.58
N SER A 57 14.72 8.63 3.88
CA SER A 57 14.12 7.51 4.58
C SER A 57 13.38 6.55 3.64
N PHE A 58 12.92 5.44 4.22
CA PHE A 58 12.02 4.50 3.59
C PHE A 58 10.75 4.42 4.43
N ILE A 59 9.59 4.55 3.80
CA ILE A 59 8.30 4.37 4.47
C ILE A 59 7.72 3.02 4.07
N LEU A 60 7.29 2.24 5.06
CA LEU A 60 6.79 0.89 4.85
C LEU A 60 5.40 0.68 5.44
N LYS A 61 4.49 0.10 4.66
CA LYS A 61 3.23 -0.48 5.16
C LYS A 61 3.51 -1.85 5.74
N HIS A 62 3.73 -1.85 7.05
CA HIS A 62 4.19 -3.00 7.81
C HIS A 62 3.03 -3.68 8.52
N ARG A 63 2.95 -5.01 8.40
CA ARG A 63 1.96 -5.76 9.15
C ARG A 63 2.50 -6.06 10.53
N LEU A 64 1.77 -5.59 11.54
CA LEU A 64 2.24 -5.56 12.91
C LEU A 64 2.25 -6.97 13.51
N ARG A 65 3.39 -7.32 14.09
CA ARG A 65 3.56 -8.49 14.96
C ARG A 65 2.87 -8.22 16.31
N PRO A 66 2.53 -9.24 17.11
CA PRO A 66 1.84 -9.06 18.40
C PRO A 66 2.47 -7.99 19.29
N GLN A 67 3.80 -8.05 19.47
CA GLN A 67 4.55 -7.10 20.28
C GLN A 67 4.49 -5.67 19.72
N GLU A 68 4.42 -5.52 18.40
CA GLU A 68 4.31 -4.20 17.74
C GLU A 68 2.88 -3.66 17.82
N ARG A 69 1.86 -4.53 17.88
CA ARG A 69 0.47 -4.11 18.09
C ARG A 69 0.30 -3.45 19.45
N GLU A 70 0.92 -3.97 20.50
CA GLU A 70 0.86 -3.37 21.84
C GLU A 70 1.37 -1.93 21.86
N ILE A 71 2.46 -1.67 21.13
CA ILE A 71 3.06 -0.32 20.96
C ILE A 71 2.06 0.66 20.31
N LEU A 72 1.22 0.15 19.41
CA LEU A 72 0.22 0.91 18.64
C LEU A 72 -1.21 0.82 19.18
N GLY A 73 -1.38 0.40 20.45
CA GLY A 73 -2.69 0.38 21.11
C GLY A 73 -3.57 -0.84 20.76
N GLY A 74 -3.02 -1.87 20.13
CA GLY A 74 -3.58 -3.22 20.04
C GLY A 74 -4.65 -3.46 18.97
N LEU A 75 -5.29 -2.42 18.44
CA LEU A 75 -6.42 -2.54 17.51
C LEU A 75 -6.03 -2.54 16.02
N VAL A 76 -4.86 -1.99 15.70
CA VAL A 76 -4.38 -1.92 14.31
C VAL A 76 -3.62 -3.19 13.92
N THR A 77 -3.81 -3.63 12.68
CA THR A 77 -3.11 -4.81 12.13
C THR A 77 -1.98 -4.42 11.19
N VAL A 78 -2.06 -3.24 10.58
CA VAL A 78 -1.02 -2.65 9.72
C VAL A 78 -0.65 -1.31 10.32
N GLY A 79 0.65 -1.04 10.41
CA GLY A 79 1.20 0.25 10.83
C GLY A 79 2.17 0.80 9.79
N THR A 80 2.32 2.11 9.76
CA THR A 80 3.26 2.77 8.85
C THR A 80 4.56 3.04 9.56
N LYS A 81 5.63 2.42 9.05
CA LYS A 81 6.95 2.42 9.63
C LYS A 81 7.85 3.34 8.83
N VAL A 82 8.44 4.34 9.48
CA VAL A 82 9.49 5.18 8.90
C VAL A 82 10.83 4.57 9.30
N PHE A 83 11.64 4.24 8.32
CA PHE A 83 12.98 3.69 8.50
C PHE A 83 14.03 4.67 7.97
N ILE A 84 15.02 4.98 8.80
CA ILE A 84 16.10 5.92 8.45
C ILE A 84 17.44 5.16 8.52
N PRO A 85 18.20 5.10 7.41
CA PRO A 85 19.49 4.43 7.40
C PRO A 85 20.51 5.17 8.25
N PHE A 86 21.46 4.43 8.85
CA PHE A 86 22.60 5.05 9.53
C PHE A 86 23.56 5.73 8.54
N ASP A 87 23.71 5.15 7.36
CA ASP A 87 24.51 5.67 6.26
C ASP A 87 23.76 5.45 4.93
N VAL A 88 23.43 6.54 4.24
CA VAL A 88 22.73 6.52 2.95
C VAL A 88 23.59 5.92 1.82
N ASN A 89 24.92 5.90 1.99
CA ASN A 89 25.87 5.34 1.03
C ASN A 89 26.16 3.85 1.31
N ASP A 90 25.92 3.39 2.53
CA ASP A 90 26.05 1.97 2.90
C ASP A 90 24.88 1.47 3.76
N LEU A 91 23.80 1.12 3.06
CA LEU A 91 22.58 0.57 3.65
C LEU A 91 22.78 -0.76 4.40
N ARG A 92 23.92 -1.44 4.25
CA ARG A 92 24.22 -2.69 5.00
C ARG A 92 24.47 -2.43 6.48
N GLN A 93 24.82 -1.19 6.84
CA GLN A 93 24.99 -0.79 8.24
C GLN A 93 23.68 -0.82 9.04
N GLY A 94 22.54 -0.87 8.35
CA GLY A 94 21.22 -0.86 8.97
C GLY A 94 20.73 0.56 9.23
N GLY A 95 19.89 0.70 10.25
CA GLY A 95 19.29 1.98 10.62
C GLY A 95 18.32 1.88 11.77
N LYS A 96 17.59 2.96 11.99
CA LYS A 96 16.56 3.09 13.03
C LYS A 96 15.18 3.13 12.40
N TYR A 97 14.15 2.87 13.21
CA TYR A 97 12.77 3.00 12.77
C TYR A 97 11.86 3.52 13.88
N VAL A 98 10.69 4.00 13.46
CA VAL A 98 9.58 4.50 14.29
C VAL A 98 8.28 4.21 13.54
N PHE A 99 7.21 3.88 14.25
CA PHE A 99 5.87 3.87 13.66
C PHE A 99 5.22 5.24 13.79
N ILE A 100 4.53 5.73 12.76
CA ILE A 100 3.94 7.07 12.74
C ILE A 100 2.97 7.27 13.94
N ASN A 101 2.20 6.24 14.28
CA ASN A 101 1.21 6.29 15.36
C ASN A 101 1.67 5.63 16.67
N GLU A 102 2.96 5.34 16.87
CA GLU A 102 3.39 4.80 18.17
C GLU A 102 3.23 5.83 19.29
N ARG A 103 3.06 5.35 20.52
CA ARG A 103 3.02 6.24 21.69
C ARG A 103 4.29 7.08 21.72
N ASP A 104 4.11 8.38 21.95
CA ASP A 104 5.20 9.36 21.97
C ASP A 104 5.99 9.47 20.65
N SER A 105 5.39 9.08 19.51
CA SER A 105 6.06 9.10 18.20
C SER A 105 6.71 10.44 17.91
N GLY A 106 6.07 11.58 18.23
CA GLY A 106 6.66 12.92 18.06
C GLY A 106 7.98 13.12 18.84
N GLN A 107 8.08 12.63 20.07
CA GLN A 107 9.31 12.71 20.85
C GLN A 107 10.38 11.76 20.31
N ILE A 108 9.97 10.57 19.86
CA ILE A 108 10.86 9.58 19.24
C ILE A 108 11.39 10.13 17.91
N PHE A 109 10.53 10.81 17.14
CA PHE A 109 10.88 11.45 15.88
C PHE A 109 11.95 12.52 16.10
N HIS A 110 11.78 13.34 17.14
CA HIS A 110 12.74 14.35 17.53
C HIS A 110 14.05 13.78 18.06
N ALA A 111 13.98 12.89 19.04
CA ALA A 111 15.16 12.36 19.71
C ALA A 111 16.01 11.47 18.80
N ASN A 112 15.39 10.72 17.88
CA ASN A 112 16.12 9.79 17.02
C ASN A 112 16.49 10.33 15.65
N PHE A 113 15.76 11.33 15.14
CA PHE A 113 15.88 11.75 13.75
C PHE A 113 15.95 13.27 13.55
N GLY A 114 15.89 14.06 14.63
CA GLY A 114 16.02 15.52 14.55
C GLY A 114 14.82 16.22 13.90
N VAL A 115 13.68 15.55 13.77
CA VAL A 115 12.41 16.14 13.29
C VAL A 115 11.75 16.84 14.49
N ALA A 116 11.38 18.12 14.43
CA ALA A 116 10.69 18.73 15.56
C ALA A 116 9.28 18.11 15.70
N GLY A 117 9.09 17.21 16.68
CA GLY A 117 7.79 16.63 16.96
C GLY A 117 6.91 17.57 17.79
N GLN A 118 5.58 17.34 17.79
CA GLN A 118 4.46 18.16 18.32
C GLN A 118 4.66 18.86 19.69
N SER A 119 5.61 18.41 20.51
CA SER A 119 5.87 18.91 21.86
C SER A 119 6.96 20.00 21.98
N HIS A 120 7.60 20.45 20.89
CA HIS A 120 8.62 21.51 20.95
C HIS A 120 8.03 22.92 20.76
N ALA A 121 8.40 23.84 21.65
CA ALA A 121 7.90 25.21 21.79
C ALA A 121 8.19 26.16 20.60
N LYS A 122 8.72 25.64 19.49
CA LYS A 122 8.83 26.31 18.19
C LYS A 122 8.63 25.25 17.09
N HIS A 123 7.39 24.92 16.76
CA HIS A 123 7.11 24.26 15.48
C HIS A 123 7.27 25.29 14.38
N SER A 124 8.10 24.99 13.40
CA SER A 124 8.00 25.68 12.11
C SER A 124 6.72 25.21 11.39
N GLU A 125 6.21 26.02 10.47
CA GLU A 125 5.11 25.60 9.59
C GLU A 125 5.50 24.36 8.74
N GLU A 126 6.79 24.22 8.42
CA GLU A 126 7.36 23.09 7.69
C GLU A 126 7.28 21.78 8.49
N ASP A 127 7.60 21.79 9.78
CA ASP A 127 7.48 20.59 10.64
C ASP A 127 6.02 20.13 10.75
N ALA A 128 5.08 21.08 10.84
CA ALA A 128 3.66 20.77 10.89
C ALA A 128 3.17 20.13 9.59
N LEU A 129 3.65 20.63 8.43
CA LEU A 129 3.35 20.04 7.13
C LEU A 129 3.91 18.62 7.01
N ASP A 130 5.16 18.39 7.40
CA ASP A 130 5.77 17.05 7.33
C ASP A 130 5.02 16.04 8.21
N ILE A 131 4.59 16.44 9.40
CA ILE A 131 3.76 15.60 10.27
C ILE A 131 2.40 15.33 9.63
N GLN A 132 1.78 16.32 8.99
CA GLN A 132 0.53 16.13 8.25
C GLN A 132 0.71 15.12 7.11
N LEU A 133 1.80 15.21 6.34
CA LEU A 133 2.13 14.29 5.26
C LEU A 133 2.35 12.86 5.77
N LEU A 134 3.04 12.69 6.91
CA LEU A 134 3.18 11.39 7.56
C LEU A 134 1.81 10.79 7.94
N ASN A 135 0.90 11.58 8.52
CA ASN A 135 -0.44 11.14 8.86
C ASN A 135 -1.28 10.78 7.61
N ILE A 136 -1.15 11.56 6.55
CA ILE A 136 -1.79 11.26 5.25
C ILE A 136 -1.31 9.91 4.73
N ILE A 137 0.00 9.67 4.74
CA ILE A 137 0.56 8.38 4.31
C ILE A 137 0.07 7.26 5.21
N ASP A 138 -0.01 7.48 6.53
CA ASP A 138 -0.44 6.46 7.47
C ASP A 138 -1.89 6.01 7.24
N ALA A 139 -2.78 6.94 6.92
CA ALA A 139 -4.19 6.65 6.65
C ALA A 139 -4.44 5.84 5.36
N LEU A 140 -3.47 5.77 4.44
CA LEU A 140 -3.61 5.01 3.21
C LEU A 140 -3.56 3.48 3.44
N PRO A 141 -4.34 2.68 2.71
CA PRO A 141 -4.26 1.23 2.80
C PRO A 141 -2.97 0.64 2.20
N SER A 142 -2.38 1.34 1.24
CA SER A 142 -1.15 0.97 0.55
C SER A 142 -0.37 2.22 0.11
N LEU A 143 0.87 2.03 -0.33
CA LEU A 143 1.72 3.09 -0.90
C LEU A 143 1.72 3.04 -2.44
N ASP A 144 0.63 2.55 -3.03
CA ASP A 144 0.51 2.48 -4.48
C ASP A 144 0.69 3.88 -5.12
N PRO A 145 1.54 4.04 -6.15
CA PRO A 145 1.91 5.36 -6.66
C PRO A 145 0.71 6.24 -7.06
N PHE A 146 -0.32 5.66 -7.68
CA PHE A 146 -1.54 6.39 -8.03
C PHE A 146 -2.31 6.84 -6.78
N ILE A 147 -2.53 5.93 -5.82
CA ILE A 147 -3.27 6.21 -4.58
C ILE A 147 -2.56 7.27 -3.75
N LEU A 148 -1.23 7.16 -3.61
CA LEU A 148 -0.41 8.11 -2.89
C LEU A 148 -0.45 9.49 -3.57
N ARG A 149 -0.15 9.57 -4.87
CA ARG A 149 -0.19 10.83 -5.63
C ARG A 149 -1.55 11.51 -5.52
N GLU A 150 -2.61 10.74 -5.68
CA GLU A 150 -3.98 11.24 -5.62
C GLU A 150 -4.33 11.80 -4.24
N ARG A 151 -3.96 11.09 -3.17
CA ARG A 151 -4.22 11.55 -1.81
C ARG A 151 -3.44 12.83 -1.48
N LEU A 152 -2.17 12.90 -1.87
CA LEU A 152 -1.35 14.10 -1.66
C LEU A 152 -1.94 15.31 -2.40
N ARG A 153 -2.37 15.12 -3.66
CA ARG A 153 -3.01 16.19 -4.45
C ARG A 153 -4.28 16.71 -3.79
N MET A 154 -5.13 15.84 -3.24
CA MET A 154 -6.33 16.26 -2.50
C MET A 154 -6.02 17.11 -1.26
N HIS A 155 -4.81 17.03 -0.73
CA HIS A 155 -4.33 17.88 0.37
C HIS A 155 -3.46 19.05 -0.11
N GLY A 156 -3.45 19.34 -1.41
CA GLY A 156 -2.69 20.45 -2.00
C GLY A 156 -1.18 20.22 -2.07
N TYR A 157 -0.74 18.96 -2.00
CA TYR A 157 0.68 18.60 -2.00
C TYR A 157 1.07 17.85 -3.27
N GLU A 158 2.07 18.37 -4.00
CA GLU A 158 2.51 17.82 -5.30
C GLU A 158 4.04 17.71 -5.35
N PRO A 159 4.64 16.66 -4.75
CA PRO A 159 6.07 16.45 -4.83
C PRO A 159 6.46 15.99 -6.24
N HIS A 160 7.76 16.02 -6.54
CA HIS A 160 8.25 15.72 -7.88
C HIS A 160 7.83 14.33 -8.38
N ALA A 161 7.60 14.21 -9.69
CA ALA A 161 7.12 12.97 -10.32
C ALA A 161 8.00 11.74 -10.04
N TYR A 162 9.30 11.92 -9.76
CA TYR A 162 10.23 10.82 -9.45
C TYR A 162 9.85 10.01 -8.19
N TYR A 163 9.08 10.58 -7.27
CA TYR A 163 8.58 9.83 -6.12
C TYR A 163 7.48 8.83 -6.50
N PHE A 164 6.87 9.00 -7.68
CA PHE A 164 5.82 8.14 -8.16
C PHE A 164 6.39 7.31 -9.32
N GLU A 165 6.51 6.00 -9.13
CA GLU A 165 6.84 5.07 -10.22
C GLU A 165 5.64 4.89 -11.17
N LEU A 166 5.19 6.01 -11.74
CA LEU A 166 4.02 6.13 -12.56
C LEU A 166 4.29 7.16 -13.65
N SER A 167 4.40 6.71 -14.90
CA SER A 167 4.59 7.63 -16.02
C SER A 167 3.33 8.47 -16.28
N GLU A 168 3.50 9.65 -16.87
CA GLU A 168 2.37 10.52 -17.25
C GLU A 168 1.40 9.83 -18.21
N ARG A 169 1.90 8.94 -19.08
CA ARG A 169 1.06 8.12 -19.96
C ARG A 169 0.20 7.13 -19.17
N GLU A 170 0.79 6.41 -18.22
CA GLU A 170 0.05 5.47 -17.37
C GLU A 170 -0.98 6.20 -16.51
N PHE A 171 -0.62 7.36 -15.95
CA PHE A 171 -1.53 8.22 -15.20
C PHE A 171 -2.72 8.65 -16.07
N THR A 172 -2.48 9.11 -17.29
CA THR A 172 -3.55 9.53 -18.23
C THR A 172 -4.49 8.37 -18.55
N ILE A 173 -3.96 7.18 -18.86
CA ILE A 173 -4.79 5.99 -19.15
C ILE A 173 -5.66 5.61 -17.94
N LEU A 174 -5.11 5.70 -16.72
CA LEU A 174 -5.87 5.41 -15.49
C LEU A 174 -6.95 6.45 -15.25
N ARG A 175 -6.63 7.73 -15.44
CA ARG A 175 -7.56 8.84 -15.30
C ARG A 175 -8.73 8.69 -16.27
N ASP A 176 -8.48 8.45 -17.56
CA ASP A 176 -9.53 8.31 -18.58
C ASP A 176 -10.52 7.19 -18.24
N LYS A 177 -10.02 6.06 -17.69
CA LYS A 177 -10.87 4.95 -17.24
C LYS A 177 -11.79 5.35 -16.09
N ILE A 178 -11.28 6.10 -15.13
CA ILE A 178 -12.05 6.54 -13.97
C ILE A 178 -13.07 7.61 -14.38
N GLU A 179 -12.67 8.57 -15.21
CA GLU A 179 -13.57 9.59 -15.74
C GLU A 179 -14.72 8.96 -16.56
N ALA A 180 -14.44 7.88 -17.30
CA ALA A 180 -15.48 7.11 -17.98
C ALA A 180 -16.48 6.46 -17.01
N ASP A 181 -16.03 6.00 -15.84
CA ASP A 181 -16.90 5.42 -14.81
C ASP A 181 -17.75 6.48 -14.08
N PHE A 182 -17.31 7.74 -14.06
CA PHE A 182 -18.04 8.85 -13.45
C PHE A 182 -19.24 9.32 -14.27
N ALA A 183 -19.12 9.27 -15.60
CA ALA A 183 -20.09 9.87 -16.51
C ALA A 183 -21.54 9.34 -16.35
N PRO A 184 -21.80 8.03 -16.17
CA PRO A 184 -23.17 7.51 -16.03
C PRO A 184 -23.90 8.03 -14.79
N LEU A 185 -23.19 8.15 -13.67
CA LEU A 185 -23.79 8.64 -12.43
C LEU A 185 -24.15 10.12 -12.53
N ILE A 186 -23.27 10.94 -13.12
CA ILE A 186 -23.54 12.36 -13.38
C ILE A 186 -24.73 12.50 -14.33
N ALA A 187 -24.79 11.71 -15.41
CA ALA A 187 -25.90 11.75 -16.35
C ALA A 187 -27.25 11.44 -15.68
N GLN A 188 -27.29 10.51 -14.71
CA GLN A 188 -28.50 10.19 -13.95
C GLN A 188 -28.84 11.25 -12.89
N ALA A 189 -27.86 11.71 -12.10
CA ALA A 189 -28.09 12.68 -11.02
C ALA A 189 -28.61 14.04 -11.53
N PHE A 190 -28.22 14.41 -12.75
CA PHE A 190 -28.63 15.65 -13.39
C PHE A 190 -29.65 15.41 -14.53
N ALA A 191 -30.27 14.22 -14.58
CA ALA A 191 -31.29 13.91 -15.58
C ALA A 191 -32.42 14.95 -15.56
N GLY A 192 -32.72 15.53 -16.72
CA GLY A 192 -33.67 16.66 -16.87
C GLY A 192 -33.00 18.03 -16.99
N MET A 193 -31.69 18.15 -16.75
CA MET A 193 -30.89 19.32 -17.11
C MET A 193 -30.24 19.11 -18.49
N LYS A 194 -30.08 20.17 -19.29
CA LYS A 194 -29.32 20.10 -20.55
C LYS A 194 -27.82 20.04 -20.25
N LEU A 195 -27.32 18.86 -19.88
CA LEU A 195 -25.90 18.68 -19.52
C LEU A 195 -24.92 18.86 -20.69
N GLY A 196 -25.35 18.69 -21.95
CA GLY A 196 -24.57 19.01 -23.16
C GLY A 196 -23.03 18.98 -23.02
N GLY A 197 -22.35 20.05 -23.44
CA GLY A 197 -20.89 20.21 -23.26
C GLY A 197 -20.42 20.44 -21.81
N GLN A 198 -21.31 20.36 -20.81
CA GLN A 198 -20.99 20.54 -19.38
C GLN A 198 -20.71 19.21 -18.67
N LEU A 199 -21.04 18.05 -19.25
CA LEU A 199 -20.77 16.74 -18.65
C LEU A 199 -19.27 16.58 -18.30
N SER A 200 -18.38 16.99 -19.20
CA SER A 200 -16.92 16.95 -18.96
C SER A 200 -16.49 17.86 -17.81
N ALA A 201 -17.16 19.02 -17.64
CA ALA A 201 -16.90 19.92 -16.51
C ALA A 201 -17.35 19.30 -15.18
N PHE A 202 -18.51 18.63 -15.14
CA PHE A 202 -18.97 17.91 -13.95
C PHE A 202 -18.08 16.70 -13.63
N VAL A 203 -17.62 15.94 -14.64
CA VAL A 203 -16.67 14.84 -14.44
C VAL A 203 -15.37 15.35 -13.84
N ARG A 204 -14.85 16.49 -14.33
CA ARG A 204 -13.64 17.11 -13.79
C ARG A 204 -13.83 17.58 -12.34
N LYS A 205 -14.93 18.26 -12.04
CA LYS A 205 -15.24 18.68 -10.66
C LYS A 205 -15.42 17.49 -9.72
N LEU A 206 -16.07 16.42 -10.19
CA LEU A 206 -16.21 15.19 -9.44
C LEU A 206 -14.85 14.54 -9.18
N TRP A 207 -13.96 14.57 -10.17
CA TRP A 207 -12.58 14.16 -9.99
C TRP A 207 -11.90 15.00 -8.92
N ASP A 208 -11.89 16.32 -9.01
CA ASP A 208 -11.21 17.14 -7.99
C ASP A 208 -11.85 17.04 -6.60
N ALA A 209 -13.09 16.51 -6.52
CA ALA A 209 -13.89 16.42 -5.29
C ALA A 209 -14.10 17.80 -4.62
N GLU A 210 -14.05 18.85 -5.43
CA GLU A 210 -14.24 20.23 -5.04
C GLU A 210 -15.70 20.65 -5.24
N ASP A 211 -16.08 21.79 -4.64
CA ASP A 211 -17.38 22.43 -4.83
C ASP A 211 -18.58 21.49 -4.56
N ALA A 212 -18.59 20.81 -3.42
CA ALA A 212 -19.68 19.91 -2.99
C ALA A 212 -21.09 20.55 -3.13
N LYS A 213 -21.19 21.87 -2.94
CA LYS A 213 -22.41 22.67 -3.11
C LYS A 213 -22.96 22.64 -4.54
N GLU A 214 -22.10 22.58 -5.55
CA GLU A 214 -22.51 22.44 -6.95
C GLU A 214 -22.86 21.00 -7.31
N MET A 215 -22.41 20.05 -6.50
CA MET A 215 -22.67 18.61 -6.63
C MET A 215 -23.87 18.14 -5.79
N VAL A 216 -24.67 19.04 -5.21
CA VAL A 216 -25.84 18.67 -4.37
C VAL A 216 -26.78 17.64 -5.03
N PRO A 217 -27.13 17.74 -6.34
CA PRO A 217 -27.93 16.70 -6.99
C PRO A 217 -27.27 15.32 -6.92
N LEU A 218 -25.97 15.26 -7.18
CA LEU A 218 -25.16 14.05 -7.14
C LEU A 218 -25.03 13.49 -5.71
N LEU A 219 -24.76 14.34 -4.71
CA LEU A 219 -24.69 13.95 -3.30
C LEU A 219 -26.00 13.31 -2.82
N LYS A 220 -27.14 13.90 -3.21
CA LYS A 220 -28.46 13.36 -2.89
C LYS A 220 -28.69 12.01 -3.55
N THR A 221 -28.30 11.85 -4.80
CA THR A 221 -28.36 10.56 -5.49
C THR A 221 -27.50 9.52 -4.78
N MET A 222 -26.26 9.87 -4.43
CA MET A 222 -25.29 8.99 -3.76
C MET A 222 -25.60 8.73 -2.27
N GLN A 223 -26.49 9.50 -1.65
CA GLN A 223 -26.75 9.50 -0.19
C GLN A 223 -25.48 9.77 0.63
N VAL A 224 -24.61 10.66 0.14
CA VAL A 224 -23.33 11.01 0.76
C VAL A 224 -23.44 12.42 1.32
N SER A 225 -22.93 12.65 2.53
CA SER A 225 -22.88 13.97 3.14
C SER A 225 -21.84 14.85 2.43
N GLU A 226 -21.94 16.18 2.55
CA GLU A 226 -20.88 17.08 2.02
C GLU A 226 -19.51 16.80 2.67
N GLU A 227 -19.50 16.35 3.92
CA GLU A 227 -18.30 16.01 4.68
C GLU A 227 -17.64 14.72 4.18
N ASP A 228 -18.44 13.70 3.88
CA ASP A 228 -17.96 12.40 3.41
C ASP A 228 -17.62 12.38 1.91
N PHE A 229 -17.97 13.44 1.18
CA PHE A 229 -17.84 13.49 -0.28
C PHE A 229 -16.41 13.27 -0.77
N PRO A 230 -15.37 13.99 -0.29
CA PRO A 230 -14.01 13.78 -0.74
C PRO A 230 -13.52 12.34 -0.49
N GLU A 231 -13.79 11.78 0.68
CA GLU A 231 -13.37 10.43 1.03
C GLU A 231 -14.09 9.36 0.19
N THR A 232 -15.37 9.56 -0.12
CA THR A 232 -16.15 8.67 -0.99
C THR A 232 -15.60 8.65 -2.41
N ILE A 233 -15.30 9.84 -2.97
CA ILE A 233 -14.73 9.95 -4.31
C ILE A 233 -13.35 9.34 -4.36
N PHE A 234 -12.50 9.60 -3.37
CA PHE A 234 -11.17 8.99 -3.27
C PHE A 234 -11.26 7.46 -3.24
N ALA A 235 -12.13 6.90 -2.41
CA ALA A 235 -12.34 5.46 -2.33
C ALA A 235 -12.80 4.89 -3.68
N TRP A 236 -13.73 5.56 -4.37
CA TRP A 236 -14.19 5.13 -5.69
C TRP A 236 -13.08 5.12 -6.74
N LYS A 237 -12.27 6.19 -6.82
CA LYS A 237 -11.06 6.21 -7.68
C LYS A 237 -10.16 5.03 -7.39
N GLY A 238 -9.97 4.73 -6.11
CA GLY A 238 -9.19 3.60 -5.64
C GLY A 238 -9.74 2.24 -6.09
N PHE A 239 -11.06 2.05 -6.05
CA PHE A 239 -11.72 0.84 -6.56
C PHE A 239 -11.48 0.62 -8.06
N VAL A 240 -11.66 1.67 -8.87
CA VAL A 240 -11.45 1.59 -10.33
C VAL A 240 -9.98 1.32 -10.65
N TYR A 241 -9.06 1.99 -9.93
CA TYR A 241 -7.62 1.74 -10.04
C TYR A 241 -7.29 0.28 -9.72
N TYR A 242 -7.72 -0.24 -8.57
CA TYR A 242 -7.44 -1.60 -8.16
C TYR A 242 -8.11 -2.66 -9.04
N LYS A 243 -9.29 -2.38 -9.59
CA LYS A 243 -9.91 -3.22 -10.62
C LYS A 243 -9.01 -3.34 -11.86
N SER A 244 -8.52 -2.21 -12.37
CA SER A 244 -7.62 -2.21 -13.54
C SER A 244 -6.31 -2.94 -13.23
N LEU A 245 -5.76 -2.77 -12.04
CA LEU A 245 -4.54 -3.43 -11.59
C LEU A 245 -4.73 -4.94 -11.45
N MET A 246 -5.85 -5.39 -10.88
CA MET A 246 -6.14 -6.81 -10.68
C MET A 246 -6.28 -7.56 -12.02
N GLY A 247 -6.78 -6.90 -13.06
CA GLY A 247 -6.90 -7.47 -14.41
C GLY A 247 -5.56 -7.88 -15.02
N SER A 248 -4.47 -7.16 -14.74
CA SER A 248 -3.11 -7.51 -15.21
C SER A 248 -2.35 -8.37 -14.20
N PHE A 249 -2.47 -8.08 -12.91
CA PHE A 249 -1.73 -8.71 -11.82
C PHE A 249 -2.18 -10.15 -11.51
N GLY A 250 -3.44 -10.51 -11.75
CA GLY A 250 -3.99 -11.79 -11.30
C GLY A 250 -3.30 -13.03 -11.85
N LYS A 251 -2.77 -12.97 -13.08
CA LYS A 251 -2.03 -14.09 -13.67
C LYS A 251 -0.73 -14.35 -12.93
N ASP A 252 -0.01 -13.31 -12.54
CA ASP A 252 1.26 -13.44 -11.83
C ASP A 252 1.05 -13.93 -10.40
N PHE A 253 -0.05 -13.53 -9.76
CA PHE A 253 -0.44 -14.09 -8.48
C PHE A 253 -0.72 -15.61 -8.55
N MET A 254 -1.42 -16.07 -9.59
CA MET A 254 -1.64 -17.51 -9.78
C MET A 254 -0.33 -18.27 -10.00
N LYS A 255 0.57 -17.72 -10.84
CA LYS A 255 1.91 -18.28 -11.04
C LYS A 255 2.72 -18.34 -9.74
N LEU A 256 2.60 -17.33 -8.88
CA LEU A 256 3.23 -17.35 -7.55
C LEU A 256 2.72 -18.52 -6.72
N THR A 257 1.41 -18.72 -6.61
CA THR A 257 0.86 -19.81 -5.79
C THR A 257 1.33 -21.17 -6.28
N GLU A 258 1.40 -21.37 -7.60
CA GLU A 258 1.93 -22.58 -8.22
C GLU A 258 3.44 -22.74 -7.99
N ALA A 259 4.21 -21.65 -8.07
CA ALA A 259 5.65 -21.67 -7.81
C ALA A 259 5.98 -22.01 -6.36
N ILE A 260 5.19 -21.50 -5.40
CA ILE A 260 5.32 -21.85 -3.98
C ILE A 260 5.03 -23.35 -3.79
N GLU A 261 3.97 -23.87 -4.39
CA GLU A 261 3.61 -25.31 -4.28
C GLU A 261 4.66 -26.24 -4.87
N LYS A 262 5.29 -25.84 -5.98
CA LYS A 262 6.25 -26.66 -6.73
C LYS A 262 7.71 -26.36 -6.39
N ALA A 263 7.97 -25.52 -5.39
CA ALA A 263 9.32 -25.16 -4.98
C ALA A 263 10.10 -26.43 -4.58
N ASN A 264 11.31 -26.60 -5.13
CA ASN A 264 12.19 -27.69 -4.72
C ASN A 264 12.96 -27.26 -3.47
N ILE A 265 12.56 -27.81 -2.32
CA ILE A 265 13.13 -27.45 -1.03
C ILE A 265 14.28 -28.40 -0.72
N THR A 266 15.50 -27.87 -0.76
CA THR A 266 16.73 -28.60 -0.46
C THR A 266 16.98 -28.63 1.05
N GLY A 267 17.67 -29.67 1.54
CA GLY A 267 17.96 -29.81 2.99
C GLY A 267 16.84 -30.43 3.82
N LEU A 268 15.77 -30.93 3.18
CA LEU A 268 14.73 -31.77 3.80
C LEU A 268 15.26 -33.19 4.07
N GLY A 269 16.20 -33.36 5.01
CA GLY A 269 16.50 -34.71 5.55
C GLY A 269 15.29 -35.30 6.29
N GLU A 270 15.36 -36.57 6.74
CA GLU A 270 14.36 -37.22 7.61
C GLU A 270 14.29 -36.54 9.01
N CYS A 271 13.86 -35.29 9.03
CA CYS A 271 13.92 -34.37 10.16
C CYS A 271 12.51 -33.83 10.44
N PRO A 272 12.14 -33.58 11.72
CA PRO A 272 10.88 -32.93 12.09
C PRO A 272 10.58 -31.64 11.32
N ILE A 273 11.62 -30.97 10.81
CA ILE A 273 11.52 -29.74 10.00
C ILE A 273 10.71 -29.92 8.72
N ALA A 274 10.70 -31.11 8.10
CA ALA A 274 9.93 -31.33 6.88
C ALA A 274 8.43 -31.16 7.11
N SER A 275 7.91 -31.64 8.25
CA SER A 275 6.51 -31.47 8.64
C SER A 275 6.16 -29.99 8.91
N VAL A 276 7.08 -29.23 9.50
CA VAL A 276 6.92 -27.79 9.75
C VAL A 276 6.85 -27.02 8.44
N VAL A 277 7.72 -27.33 7.49
CA VAL A 277 7.76 -26.72 6.16
C VAL A 277 6.44 -26.92 5.43
N THR A 278 5.92 -28.15 5.38
CA THR A 278 4.63 -28.45 4.73
C THR A 278 3.49 -27.68 5.38
N ARG A 279 3.38 -27.70 6.71
CA ARG A 279 2.34 -26.97 7.45
C ARG A 279 2.39 -25.46 7.20
N LEU A 280 3.59 -24.87 7.20
CA LEU A 280 3.77 -23.44 6.98
C LEU A 280 3.48 -23.05 5.52
N GLN A 281 3.87 -23.88 4.56
CA GLN A 281 3.54 -23.72 3.14
C GLN A 281 2.03 -23.73 2.92
N ASP A 282 1.33 -24.73 3.49
CA ASP A 282 -0.13 -24.86 3.39
C ASP A 282 -0.87 -23.69 4.03
N ALA A 283 -0.43 -23.25 5.21
CA ALA A 283 -0.98 -22.09 5.90
C ALA A 283 -0.79 -20.80 5.06
N THR A 284 0.39 -20.61 4.49
CA THR A 284 0.72 -19.46 3.64
C THR A 284 -0.13 -19.44 2.38
N LEU A 285 -0.22 -20.55 1.66
CA LEU A 285 -1.05 -20.69 0.45
C LEU A 285 -2.53 -20.47 0.75
N THR A 286 -3.02 -21.00 1.87
CA THR A 286 -4.40 -20.81 2.33
C THR A 286 -4.70 -19.33 2.59
N GLY A 287 -3.79 -18.64 3.29
CA GLY A 287 -3.91 -17.21 3.57
C GLY A 287 -3.86 -16.37 2.28
N LEU A 288 -2.95 -16.65 1.36
CA LEU A 288 -2.84 -15.96 0.06
C LEU A 288 -4.13 -16.12 -0.75
N ARG A 289 -4.68 -17.33 -0.82
CA ARG A 289 -5.98 -17.59 -1.48
C ARG A 289 -7.14 -16.85 -0.79
N ARG A 290 -7.09 -16.65 0.53
CA ARG A 290 -8.09 -15.84 1.24
C ARG A 290 -8.00 -14.37 0.84
N GLU A 291 -6.80 -13.79 0.74
CA GLU A 291 -6.63 -12.42 0.26
C GLU A 291 -7.22 -12.25 -1.15
N LEU A 292 -6.92 -13.19 -2.06
CA LEU A 292 -7.52 -13.18 -3.40
C LEU A 292 -9.05 -13.21 -3.33
N ARG A 293 -9.65 -14.09 -2.51
CA ARG A 293 -11.11 -14.13 -2.33
C ARG A 293 -11.67 -12.81 -1.79
N THR A 294 -10.97 -12.16 -0.87
CA THR A 294 -11.36 -10.85 -0.34
C THR A 294 -11.32 -9.77 -1.41
N VAL A 295 -10.24 -9.69 -2.19
CA VAL A 295 -10.11 -8.75 -3.32
C VAL A 295 -11.21 -9.00 -4.34
N THR A 296 -11.39 -10.24 -4.82
CA THR A 296 -12.40 -10.58 -5.82
C THR A 296 -13.82 -10.27 -5.33
N ARG A 297 -14.13 -10.54 -4.06
CA ARG A 297 -15.44 -10.22 -3.47
C ARG A 297 -15.70 -8.71 -3.46
N HIS A 298 -14.74 -7.89 -3.02
CA HIS A 298 -14.91 -6.43 -3.00
C HIS A 298 -15.06 -5.84 -4.40
N LEU A 299 -14.25 -6.30 -5.36
CA LEU A 299 -14.37 -5.89 -6.75
C LEU A 299 -15.69 -6.34 -7.39
N LYS A 300 -16.14 -7.56 -7.09
CA LYS A 300 -17.43 -8.07 -7.58
C LYS A 300 -18.60 -7.25 -7.02
N ASN A 301 -18.57 -6.92 -5.73
CA ASN A 301 -19.59 -6.06 -5.12
C ASN A 301 -19.65 -4.68 -5.81
N TYR A 302 -18.50 -4.09 -6.16
CA TYR A 302 -18.45 -2.86 -6.96
C TYR A 302 -19.08 -3.08 -8.34
N GLU A 303 -18.70 -4.13 -9.06
CA GLU A 303 -19.19 -4.41 -10.41
C GLU A 303 -20.69 -4.69 -10.46
N GLU A 304 -21.24 -5.47 -9.52
CA GLU A 304 -22.68 -5.72 -9.43
C GLU A 304 -23.44 -4.42 -9.10
N ALA A 305 -22.91 -3.59 -8.20
CA ALA A 305 -23.56 -2.33 -7.85
C ALA A 305 -23.52 -1.31 -9.01
N TYR A 306 -22.38 -1.20 -9.69
CA TYR A 306 -22.16 -0.26 -10.78
C TYR A 306 -22.80 -0.77 -12.09
N PHE A 307 -22.41 -1.93 -12.60
CA PHE A 307 -22.87 -2.40 -13.91
C PHE A 307 -24.31 -2.92 -13.88
N ASP A 308 -24.63 -3.86 -12.98
CA ASP A 308 -25.98 -4.43 -12.94
C ASP A 308 -27.00 -3.41 -12.40
N GLY A 309 -26.66 -2.71 -11.32
CA GLY A 309 -27.52 -1.69 -10.71
C GLY A 309 -27.61 -0.40 -11.54
N LEU A 310 -26.52 0.37 -11.60
CA LEU A 310 -26.55 1.71 -12.21
C LEU A 310 -26.68 1.67 -13.74
N ILE A 311 -25.88 0.85 -14.43
CA ILE A 311 -25.82 0.86 -15.90
C ILE A 311 -26.98 0.09 -16.54
N ARG A 312 -27.25 -1.15 -16.10
CA ARG A 312 -28.25 -2.02 -16.72
C ARG A 312 -29.66 -1.76 -16.21
N GLU A 313 -29.84 -1.70 -14.90
CA GLU A 313 -31.16 -1.53 -14.27
C GLU A 313 -31.57 -0.05 -14.16
N GLY A 314 -30.61 0.88 -14.25
CA GLY A 314 -30.87 2.31 -14.07
C GLY A 314 -31.24 2.68 -12.64
N ASP A 315 -30.95 1.82 -11.67
CA ASP A 315 -31.24 2.03 -10.25
C ASP A 315 -29.96 2.49 -9.52
N PRO A 316 -29.82 3.80 -9.22
CA PRO A 316 -28.65 4.33 -8.55
C PRO A 316 -28.55 3.88 -7.09
N LYS A 317 -29.62 3.32 -6.49
CA LYS A 317 -29.65 3.01 -5.07
C LYS A 317 -28.60 1.98 -4.67
N ARG A 318 -28.47 0.89 -5.42
CA ARG A 318 -27.44 -0.14 -5.15
C ARG A 318 -26.03 0.42 -5.21
N PHE A 319 -25.77 1.28 -6.19
CA PHE A 319 -24.46 1.92 -6.32
C PHE A 319 -24.20 2.93 -5.21
N SER A 320 -25.23 3.65 -4.79
CA SER A 320 -25.19 4.60 -3.66
C SER A 320 -24.92 3.88 -2.34
N ASP A 321 -25.60 2.75 -2.08
CA ASP A 321 -25.36 1.90 -0.91
C ASP A 321 -23.92 1.36 -0.88
N PHE A 322 -23.35 1.02 -2.05
CA PHE A 322 -21.95 0.66 -2.18
C PHE A 322 -21.02 1.84 -1.86
N LEU A 323 -21.27 3.02 -2.44
CA LEU A 323 -20.46 4.21 -2.25
C LEU A 323 -20.41 4.65 -0.78
N GLY A 324 -21.53 4.60 -0.06
CA GLY A 324 -21.58 4.90 1.37
C GLY A 324 -20.74 3.95 2.24
N ASN A 325 -20.48 2.72 1.77
CA ASN A 325 -19.58 1.78 2.43
C ASN A 325 -18.16 1.75 1.86
N SER A 326 -17.92 2.48 0.76
CA SER A 326 -16.71 2.35 -0.04
C SER A 326 -15.42 2.69 0.71
N PRO A 327 -15.33 3.68 1.62
CA PRO A 327 -14.07 3.96 2.33
C PRO A 327 -13.59 2.76 3.15
N ARG A 328 -14.49 2.10 3.88
CA ARG A 328 -14.16 0.90 4.66
C ARG A 328 -13.77 -0.28 3.79
N LEU A 329 -14.51 -0.50 2.71
CA LEU A 329 -14.22 -1.59 1.76
C LEU A 329 -12.90 -1.34 1.02
N PHE A 330 -12.61 -0.09 0.68
CA PHE A 330 -11.38 0.35 0.05
C PHE A 330 -10.16 0.07 0.94
N GLN A 331 -10.26 0.35 2.24
CA GLN A 331 -9.19 0.02 3.19
C GLN A 331 -8.85 -1.48 3.20
N SER A 332 -9.88 -2.33 3.29
CA SER A 332 -9.71 -3.79 3.23
C SER A 332 -9.16 -4.26 1.88
N LEU A 333 -9.64 -3.69 0.77
CA LEU A 333 -9.21 -4.04 -0.58
C LEU A 333 -7.72 -3.70 -0.80
N GLY A 334 -7.31 -2.48 -0.47
CA GLY A 334 -5.93 -2.04 -0.64
C GLY A 334 -4.95 -2.81 0.23
N ALA A 335 -5.30 -3.12 1.48
CA ALA A 335 -4.48 -3.94 2.37
C ALA A 335 -4.28 -5.37 1.81
N SER A 336 -5.36 -6.04 1.39
CA SER A 336 -5.29 -7.38 0.79
C SER A 336 -4.48 -7.39 -0.50
N LEU A 337 -4.72 -6.43 -1.40
CA LEU A 337 -3.99 -6.36 -2.66
C LEU A 337 -2.52 -6.02 -2.46
N GLY A 338 -2.19 -5.13 -1.52
CA GLY A 338 -0.82 -4.79 -1.13
C GLY A 338 -0.05 -6.00 -0.60
N ALA A 339 -0.69 -6.84 0.22
CA ALA A 339 -0.10 -8.10 0.70
C ALA A 339 0.18 -9.08 -0.45
N MET A 340 -0.79 -9.25 -1.37
CA MET A 340 -0.62 -10.12 -2.54
C MET A 340 0.51 -9.64 -3.44
N ARG A 341 0.57 -8.32 -3.72
CA ARG A 341 1.62 -7.72 -4.55
C ARG A 341 3.00 -7.86 -3.95
N HIS A 342 3.13 -7.67 -2.65
CA HIS A 342 4.38 -7.92 -1.94
C HIS A 342 4.88 -9.34 -2.14
N ALA A 343 4.02 -10.33 -1.96
CA ALA A 343 4.42 -11.73 -2.14
C ALA A 343 4.91 -12.01 -3.57
N VAL A 344 4.23 -11.45 -4.57
CA VAL A 344 4.62 -11.59 -5.98
C VAL A 344 5.95 -10.89 -6.27
N SER A 345 6.05 -9.60 -5.93
CA SER A 345 7.25 -8.80 -6.20
C SER A 345 8.47 -9.34 -5.47
N PHE A 346 8.31 -9.76 -4.22
CA PHE A 346 9.40 -10.37 -3.44
C PHE A 346 9.87 -11.68 -4.07
N TRP A 347 8.94 -12.56 -4.47
CA TRP A 347 9.28 -13.84 -5.09
C TRP A 347 10.03 -13.64 -6.41
N GLN A 348 9.53 -12.75 -7.28
CA GLN A 348 10.19 -12.42 -8.55
C GLN A 348 11.57 -11.81 -8.33
N PHE A 349 11.71 -10.90 -7.36
CA PHE A 349 13.01 -10.33 -7.00
C PHE A 349 13.99 -11.40 -6.53
N ARG A 350 13.54 -12.32 -5.67
CA ARG A 350 14.40 -13.36 -5.10
C ARG A 350 14.81 -14.43 -6.11
N PHE A 351 13.89 -14.90 -6.94
CA PHE A 351 14.09 -16.07 -7.80
C PHE A 351 14.18 -15.73 -9.30
N GLY A 352 14.05 -14.46 -9.68
CA GLY A 352 14.08 -14.01 -11.08
C GLY A 352 12.85 -14.41 -11.91
N GLY A 353 11.81 -14.99 -11.29
CA GLY A 353 10.59 -15.41 -11.97
C GLY A 353 9.77 -16.44 -11.18
N PHE A 354 8.83 -17.10 -11.86
CA PHE A 354 7.93 -18.12 -11.29
C PHE A 354 8.23 -19.54 -11.79
N GLY A 355 9.43 -19.76 -12.33
CA GLY A 355 9.86 -21.07 -12.81
C GLY A 355 10.10 -22.06 -11.67
N LYS A 356 10.71 -23.21 -11.99
CA LYS A 356 11.23 -24.10 -10.94
C LYS A 356 12.29 -23.35 -10.14
N VAL A 357 12.13 -23.36 -8.82
CA VAL A 357 13.07 -22.74 -7.89
C VAL A 357 13.67 -23.82 -7.00
N ASP A 358 14.98 -23.72 -6.78
CA ASP A 358 15.67 -24.43 -5.71
C ASP A 358 15.84 -23.46 -4.54
N CYS A 359 15.43 -23.88 -3.34
CA CYS A 359 15.48 -23.05 -2.14
C CYS A 359 15.97 -23.88 -0.96
N ASP A 360 16.82 -23.30 -0.12
CA ASP A 360 17.22 -23.92 1.15
C ASP A 360 16.03 -23.93 2.12
N VAL A 361 15.91 -24.98 2.94
CA VAL A 361 14.80 -25.15 3.88
C VAL A 361 14.61 -23.96 4.82
N TYR A 362 15.68 -23.36 5.35
CA TYR A 362 15.58 -22.24 6.29
C TYR A 362 15.24 -20.93 5.59
N GLU A 363 15.75 -20.77 4.37
CA GLU A 363 15.35 -19.64 3.53
C GLU A 363 13.86 -19.72 3.20
N PHE A 364 13.37 -20.88 2.76
CA PHE A 364 11.97 -21.08 2.43
C PHE A 364 11.06 -20.80 3.63
N LEU A 365 11.44 -21.28 4.82
CA LEU A 365 10.72 -21.00 6.06
C LEU A 365 10.65 -19.49 6.37
N GLU A 366 11.74 -18.73 6.19
CA GLU A 366 11.72 -17.28 6.41
C GLU A 366 10.85 -16.54 5.38
N ILE A 367 10.83 -16.97 4.11
CA ILE A 367 9.98 -16.39 3.06
C ILE A 367 8.50 -16.67 3.38
N MET A 368 8.16 -17.93 3.67
CA MET A 368 6.78 -18.30 4.01
C MET A 368 6.30 -17.59 5.28
N ARG A 369 7.18 -17.45 6.28
CA ARG A 369 6.91 -16.67 7.49
C ARG A 369 6.63 -15.20 7.16
N ASP A 370 7.43 -14.58 6.30
CA ASP A 370 7.22 -13.19 5.89
C ASP A 370 5.87 -13.01 5.19
N PHE A 371 5.55 -13.92 4.27
CA PHE A 371 4.27 -13.93 3.57
C PHE A 371 3.13 -14.15 4.55
N ALA A 372 3.20 -15.16 5.42
CA ALA A 372 2.16 -15.50 6.38
C ALA A 372 1.87 -14.34 7.36
N HIS A 373 2.90 -13.66 7.87
CA HIS A 373 2.71 -12.45 8.68
C HIS A 373 2.03 -11.31 7.92
N GLY A 374 2.12 -11.28 6.58
CA GLY A 374 1.46 -10.30 5.72
C GLY A 374 -0.06 -10.48 5.58
N LEU A 375 -0.63 -11.61 6.03
CA LEU A 375 -2.01 -12.03 5.70
C LEU A 375 -3.01 -11.80 6.84
N SER A 376 -4.28 -11.60 6.49
CA SER A 376 -5.43 -11.16 7.34
C SER A 376 -5.58 -11.88 8.67
N ASP A 377 -5.60 -13.20 8.66
CA ASP A 377 -5.71 -14.09 9.83
C ASP A 377 -4.85 -15.35 9.61
N ALA A 378 -3.53 -15.22 9.58
CA ALA A 378 -2.71 -16.38 9.92
C ALA A 378 -2.73 -16.48 11.45
N SER A 379 -3.12 -17.63 12.01
CA SER A 379 -3.04 -17.87 13.45
C SER A 379 -1.58 -17.72 13.86
N GLU A 380 -1.23 -16.58 14.47
CA GLU A 380 0.14 -16.25 14.84
C GLU A 380 0.67 -17.20 15.90
N GLU A 381 -0.20 -17.77 16.72
CA GLU A 381 0.13 -18.83 17.68
C GLU A 381 0.56 -20.11 16.96
N ASP A 382 -0.17 -20.52 15.93
CA ASP A 382 0.21 -21.68 15.11
C ASP A 382 1.52 -21.43 14.35
N LEU A 383 1.72 -20.22 13.82
CA LEU A 383 2.96 -19.82 13.16
C LEU A 383 4.15 -19.78 14.13
N ALA A 384 3.97 -19.23 15.33
CA ALA A 384 5.02 -19.15 16.35
C ALA A 384 5.42 -20.55 16.84
N ASN A 385 4.44 -21.43 17.08
CA ASN A 385 4.66 -22.82 17.47
C ASN A 385 5.43 -23.58 16.38
N LEU A 386 5.00 -23.46 15.11
CA LEU A 386 5.71 -24.03 13.96
C LEU A 386 7.17 -23.57 13.87
N LEU A 387 7.43 -22.28 14.07
CA LEU A 387 8.79 -21.74 14.00
C LEU A 387 9.66 -22.15 15.19
N GLN A 388 9.07 -22.26 16.38
CA GLN A 388 9.76 -22.79 17.55
C GLN A 388 10.13 -24.26 17.34
N GLU A 389 9.24 -25.05 16.76
CA GLU A 389 9.52 -26.44 16.34
C GLU A 389 10.69 -26.51 15.34
N ALA A 390 10.72 -25.64 14.31
CA ALA A 390 11.85 -25.57 13.37
C ALA A 390 13.17 -25.16 14.04
N ALA A 391 13.14 -24.17 14.94
CA ALA A 391 14.35 -23.70 15.64
C ALA A 391 14.91 -24.78 16.58
N MET A 392 14.05 -25.52 17.28
CA MET A 392 14.47 -26.65 18.10
C MET A 392 15.09 -27.77 17.25
N ALA A 393 14.51 -28.06 16.08
CA ALA A 393 15.04 -29.05 15.13
C ALA A 393 16.41 -28.68 14.53
N GLN A 394 16.79 -27.39 14.54
CA GLN A 394 18.13 -26.93 14.11
C GLN A 394 19.20 -27.11 15.19
N SER A 395 18.79 -27.16 16.47
CA SER A 395 19.68 -27.27 17.63
C SER A 395 19.98 -28.70 18.08
N ALA A 396 19.24 -29.67 17.53
CA ALA A 396 19.43 -31.11 17.71
C ALA A 396 20.31 -31.66 16.57
#